data_AF-A0A1W9I4R0-F1
#
_entry.id   AF-A0A1W9I4R0-F1
#
_cell.length_a   1.000
_cell.length_b   1.000
_cell.length_c   1.000
_cell.angle_alpha   90.00
_cell.angle_beta   90.00
_cell.angle_gamma   90.00
#
_symmetry.space_group_name_H-M   'P 1'
#
loop_
_entity.id
_entity.type
_entity.pdbx_description
1 polymer ?
#
loop_
_entity_poly.entity_id
_entity_poly.type
_entity_poly.pdbx_seq_one_letter_code
_entity_poly.pdbx_strand_id
1 'polypeptide(L)'
;MKERLQPIRSAISALRRPEDRTPPPVPDGLEPEVAAVVGTEIRHMLEYQSVGYADLYVDRISRFIGRPEIDAALHAEIARLLAMRMAFRDPIRVAQRRLAEVEGAPPDPDIRAGARFIWFSLAEVVALFPRAVAEILIPMIEMVGWRDMQVPVWLDISSPIGIRALRLLAWFRRFRLRSVRYPKERAAVERWLHMIDRALVKRPAAVHEVVKSAEIIHGYGKRYSQTLANWHMLIDNVAKPVFDGKQDIADLPAAMAEAREAAVSDRTGAALRQTIDAIQARERAREAAPVA
;
A
#
# COMPACT_ATOMS: atom_id res chain seq x y z
N MET A 1 12.92 -15.89 20.75
CA MET A 1 12.11 -16.83 19.93
C MET A 1 10.59 -16.59 20.02
N LYS A 2 10.06 -16.01 21.11
CA LYS A 2 8.62 -15.65 21.24
C LYS A 2 8.15 -14.48 20.35
N GLU A 3 9.03 -13.53 19.99
CA GLU A 3 8.69 -12.36 19.14
C GLU A 3 8.43 -12.68 17.66
N ARG A 4 9.15 -13.64 17.07
CA ARG A 4 8.97 -14.00 15.65
C ARG A 4 7.66 -14.76 15.36
N LEU A 5 6.96 -15.21 16.39
CA LEU A 5 5.73 -15.99 16.28
C LEU A 5 4.44 -15.14 16.40
N GLN A 6 4.55 -13.89 16.85
CA GLN A 6 3.42 -12.94 16.91
C GLN A 6 2.77 -12.65 15.53
N PRO A 7 3.52 -12.35 14.45
CA PRO A 7 2.93 -12.08 13.14
C PRO A 7 2.32 -13.31 12.45
N ILE A 8 2.70 -14.51 12.90
CA ILE A 8 2.15 -15.79 12.44
C ILE A 8 0.87 -16.11 13.23
N ARG A 9 0.84 -15.83 14.54
CA ARG A 9 -0.37 -15.97 15.36
C ARG A 9 -1.51 -15.06 14.90
N SER A 10 -1.22 -13.82 14.50
CA SER A 10 -2.24 -12.89 13.97
C SER A 10 -2.75 -13.29 12.57
N ALA A 11 -1.90 -13.91 11.74
CA ALA A 11 -2.32 -14.44 10.45
C ALA A 11 -3.24 -15.67 10.58
N ILE A 12 -3.00 -16.51 11.58
CA ILE A 12 -3.79 -17.71 11.86
C ILE A 12 -5.09 -17.37 12.60
N SER A 13 -5.09 -16.34 13.47
CA SER A 13 -6.33 -15.88 14.14
C SER A 13 -7.31 -15.25 13.14
N ALA A 14 -6.82 -14.50 12.14
CA ALA A 14 -7.62 -13.93 11.06
C ALA A 14 -8.29 -14.99 10.15
N LEU A 15 -7.73 -16.21 10.10
CA LEU A 15 -8.30 -17.34 9.35
C LEU A 15 -9.24 -18.22 10.18
N ARG A 16 -9.25 -18.11 11.52
CA ARG A 16 -9.84 -19.13 12.42
C ARG A 16 -10.85 -18.60 13.45
N ARG A 17 -11.04 -17.29 13.62
CA ARG A 17 -12.15 -16.82 14.47
C ARG A 17 -13.50 -17.09 13.78
N PRO A 18 -14.48 -17.74 14.44
CA PRO A 18 -15.88 -17.57 14.02
C PRO A 18 -16.13 -16.07 13.99
N GLU A 19 -16.83 -15.56 12.96
CA GLU A 19 -17.08 -14.13 12.77
C GLU A 19 -17.69 -13.52 14.03
N ASP A 20 -16.86 -13.03 14.94
CA ASP A 20 -17.27 -11.96 15.82
C ASP A 20 -17.52 -10.81 14.87
N ARG A 21 -18.80 -10.52 14.60
CA ARG A 21 -19.22 -9.49 13.65
C ARG A 21 -19.02 -8.10 14.22
N THR A 22 -18.53 -8.00 15.45
CA THR A 22 -18.30 -6.76 16.15
C THR A 22 -17.06 -6.07 15.56
N PRO A 23 -17.21 -4.84 15.04
CA PRO A 23 -16.06 -4.01 14.66
C PRO A 23 -15.03 -3.91 15.79
N PRO A 24 -13.71 -3.93 15.50
CA PRO A 24 -12.73 -3.64 16.52
C PRO A 24 -12.94 -2.23 17.08
N PRO A 25 -12.76 -2.04 18.39
CA PRO A 25 -12.76 -0.71 18.97
C PRO A 25 -11.54 0.09 18.49
N VAL A 26 -11.64 1.41 18.58
CA VAL A 26 -10.48 2.29 18.45
C VAL A 26 -9.54 2.02 19.64
N PRO A 27 -8.23 1.84 19.42
CA PRO A 27 -7.27 1.60 20.50
C PRO A 27 -7.26 2.70 21.55
N ASP A 28 -7.12 2.31 22.82
CA ASP A 28 -6.87 3.22 23.92
C ASP A 28 -5.48 3.89 23.80
N GLY A 29 -5.33 5.09 24.37
CA GLY A 29 -4.07 5.82 24.39
C GLY A 29 -3.76 6.61 23.11
N LEU A 30 -4.74 6.72 22.19
CA LEU A 30 -4.68 7.63 21.06
C LEU A 30 -5.16 9.02 21.44
N GLU A 31 -4.49 10.04 20.91
CA GLU A 31 -5.01 11.41 20.96
C GLU A 31 -6.33 11.52 20.19
N PRO A 32 -7.25 12.43 20.56
CA PRO A 32 -8.60 12.49 19.98
C PRO A 32 -8.62 12.63 18.45
N GLU A 33 -7.71 13.41 17.88
CA GLU A 33 -7.59 13.59 16.43
C GLU A 33 -7.17 12.29 15.72
N VAL A 34 -6.20 11.58 16.29
CA VAL A 34 -5.74 10.29 15.77
C VAL A 34 -6.82 9.24 15.91
N ALA A 35 -7.55 9.22 17.04
CA ALA A 35 -8.66 8.32 17.29
C ALA A 35 -9.79 8.48 16.24
N ALA A 36 -10.11 9.72 15.85
CA ALA A 36 -11.12 9.99 14.81
C ALA A 36 -10.69 9.46 13.43
N VAL A 37 -9.42 9.65 13.07
CA VAL A 37 -8.82 9.11 11.85
C VAL A 37 -8.85 7.58 11.86
N VAL A 38 -8.36 6.96 12.95
CA VAL A 38 -8.32 5.50 13.10
C VAL A 38 -9.73 4.90 13.04
N GLY A 39 -10.72 5.51 13.67
CA GLY A 39 -12.11 5.07 13.59
C GLY A 39 -12.69 5.12 12.18
N THR A 40 -12.30 6.13 11.38
CA THR A 40 -12.67 6.22 9.96
C THR A 40 -12.02 5.11 9.15
N GLU A 41 -10.74 4.86 9.36
CA GLU A 41 -10.02 3.81 8.65
C GLU A 41 -10.44 2.39 9.06
N ILE A 42 -10.88 2.17 10.30
CA ILE A 42 -11.51 0.91 10.73
C ILE A 42 -12.76 0.64 9.88
N ARG A 43 -13.66 1.61 9.73
CA ARG A 43 -14.85 1.49 8.88
C ARG A 43 -14.46 1.19 7.43
N HIS A 44 -13.46 1.90 6.93
CA HIS A 44 -12.92 1.67 5.59
C HIS A 44 -12.41 0.22 5.42
N MET A 45 -11.72 -0.35 6.40
CA MET A 45 -11.25 -1.76 6.34
C MET A 45 -12.39 -2.78 6.43
N LEU A 46 -13.45 -2.48 7.18
CA LEU A 46 -14.65 -3.33 7.25
C LEU A 46 -15.37 -3.39 5.90
N GLU A 47 -15.60 -2.23 5.28
CA GLU A 47 -16.18 -2.13 3.94
C GLU A 47 -15.30 -2.81 2.90
N TYR A 48 -13.99 -2.60 3.00
CA TYR A 48 -13.00 -3.19 2.10
C TYR A 48 -13.06 -4.72 2.14
N GLN A 49 -12.96 -5.33 3.32
CA GLN A 49 -12.75 -6.78 3.44
C GLN A 49 -13.59 -7.47 4.52
N SER A 50 -13.28 -7.26 5.81
CA SER A 50 -13.87 -8.00 6.94
C SER A 50 -13.43 -7.45 8.29
N VAL A 51 -14.12 -7.84 9.37
CA VAL A 51 -13.73 -7.54 10.77
C VAL A 51 -12.29 -7.94 11.06
N GLY A 52 -11.90 -9.18 10.77
CA GLY A 52 -10.51 -9.62 10.98
C GLY A 52 -9.46 -8.86 10.16
N TYR A 53 -9.86 -8.12 9.11
CA TYR A 53 -8.95 -7.25 8.37
C TYR A 53 -8.82 -5.87 9.03
N ALA A 54 -9.91 -5.38 9.62
CA ALA A 54 -9.88 -4.20 10.48
C ALA A 54 -9.07 -4.45 11.75
N ASP A 55 -9.19 -5.64 12.38
CA ASP A 55 -8.32 -6.05 13.51
C ASP A 55 -6.85 -5.96 13.11
N LEU A 56 -6.51 -6.48 11.94
CA LEU A 56 -5.13 -6.47 11.45
C LEU A 56 -4.62 -5.03 11.19
N TYR A 57 -5.49 -4.10 10.80
CA TYR A 57 -5.15 -2.68 10.69
C TYR A 57 -4.89 -2.08 12.07
N VAL A 58 -5.78 -2.36 13.04
CA VAL A 58 -5.65 -1.94 14.43
C VAL A 58 -4.34 -2.46 15.04
N ASP A 59 -4.05 -3.76 14.92
CA ASP A 59 -2.82 -4.39 15.40
C ASP A 59 -1.53 -3.72 14.85
N ARG A 60 -1.60 -3.16 13.64
CA ARG A 60 -0.45 -2.48 13.01
C ARG A 60 -0.30 -1.04 13.48
N ILE A 61 -1.39 -0.28 13.54
CA ILE A 61 -1.33 1.12 13.98
C ILE A 61 -1.01 1.21 15.47
N SER A 62 -1.48 0.24 16.27
CA SER A 62 -1.17 0.16 17.71
C SER A 62 0.32 0.03 18.03
N ARG A 63 1.17 -0.36 17.07
CA ARG A 63 2.64 -0.43 17.26
C ARG A 63 3.31 0.93 17.48
N PHE A 64 2.60 2.01 17.15
CA PHE A 64 3.09 3.39 17.22
C PHE A 64 2.50 4.16 18.42
N ILE A 65 1.58 3.57 19.18
CA ILE A 65 1.01 4.17 20.38
C ILE A 65 2.09 4.32 21.46
N GLY A 66 2.15 5.50 22.09
CA GLY A 66 3.03 5.77 23.23
C GLY A 66 4.51 5.93 22.87
N ARG A 67 4.86 6.07 21.59
CA ARG A 67 6.23 6.38 21.18
C ARG A 67 6.49 7.88 21.26
N PRO A 68 7.47 8.35 22.04
CA PRO A 68 7.70 9.78 22.25
C PRO A 68 8.20 10.50 20.98
N GLU A 69 8.76 9.77 20.01
CA GLU A 69 9.24 10.32 18.74
C GLU A 69 8.12 10.58 17.73
N ILE A 70 6.88 10.16 18.02
CA ILE A 70 5.74 10.26 17.12
C ILE A 70 4.71 11.23 17.72
N ASP A 71 4.58 12.39 17.07
CA ASP A 71 3.49 13.32 17.39
C ASP A 71 2.15 12.86 16.80
N ALA A 72 1.07 13.53 17.21
CA ALA A 72 -0.28 13.22 16.75
C ALA A 72 -0.44 13.34 15.23
N ALA A 73 0.22 14.33 14.61
CA ALA A 73 0.12 14.58 13.17
C ALA A 73 0.75 13.44 12.35
N LEU A 74 1.95 13.00 12.73
CA LEU A 74 2.65 11.87 12.15
C LEU A 74 1.87 10.58 12.36
N HIS A 75 1.31 10.36 13.56
CA HIS A 75 0.50 9.17 13.83
C HIS A 75 -0.76 9.13 12.96
N ALA A 76 -1.47 10.26 12.82
CA ALA A 76 -2.62 10.37 11.94
C ALA A 76 -2.25 10.19 10.46
N GLU A 77 -1.06 10.61 10.04
CA GLU A 77 -0.53 10.39 8.69
C GLU A 77 -0.21 8.89 8.45
N ILE A 78 0.45 8.23 9.40
CA ILE A 78 0.71 6.77 9.36
C ILE A 78 -0.61 6.01 9.27
N ALA A 79 -1.63 6.38 10.07
CA ALA A 79 -2.95 5.74 10.05
C ALA A 79 -3.59 5.80 8.66
N ARG A 80 -3.67 7.00 8.06
CA ARG A 80 -4.24 7.22 6.72
C ARG A 80 -3.48 6.45 5.64
N LEU A 81 -2.16 6.57 5.61
CA LEU A 81 -1.34 5.93 4.58
C LEU A 81 -1.29 4.40 4.76
N LEU A 82 -1.31 3.90 5.99
CA LEU A 82 -1.41 2.46 6.26
C LEU A 82 -2.72 1.89 5.73
N ALA A 83 -3.85 2.56 6.00
CA ALA A 83 -5.14 2.13 5.51
C ALA A 83 -5.20 2.16 3.98
N MET A 84 -4.67 3.22 3.35
CA MET A 84 -4.53 3.30 1.89
C MET A 84 -3.70 2.12 1.33
N ARG A 85 -2.56 1.81 1.96
CA ARG A 85 -1.65 0.73 1.53
C ARG A 85 -2.24 -0.66 1.76
N MET A 86 -3.03 -0.83 2.83
CA MET A 86 -3.73 -2.07 3.13
C MET A 86 -4.94 -2.29 2.22
N ALA A 87 -5.65 -1.22 1.83
CA ALA A 87 -6.76 -1.27 0.88
C ALA A 87 -6.28 -1.09 -0.57
N PHE A 88 -5.39 -1.98 -1.02
CA PHE A 88 -4.85 -1.93 -2.37
C PHE A 88 -5.96 -2.02 -3.42
N ARG A 89 -5.72 -1.35 -4.56
CA ARG A 89 -6.69 -1.28 -5.65
C ARG A 89 -6.68 -2.56 -6.49
N ASP A 90 -7.84 -3.16 -6.65
CA ASP A 90 -8.11 -4.31 -7.48
C ASP A 90 -9.50 -4.21 -8.15
N PRO A 91 -9.80 -5.02 -9.18
CA PRO A 91 -11.13 -5.06 -9.81
C PRO A 91 -12.29 -5.22 -8.81
N ILE A 92 -12.08 -5.98 -7.73
CA ILE A 92 -13.09 -6.18 -6.68
C ILE A 92 -13.38 -4.85 -5.97
N ARG A 93 -12.34 -4.07 -5.63
CA ARG A 93 -12.45 -2.78 -4.95
C ARG A 93 -13.07 -1.73 -5.85
N VAL A 94 -12.73 -1.74 -7.14
CA VAL A 94 -13.41 -0.92 -8.15
C VAL A 94 -14.90 -1.25 -8.18
N ALA A 95 -15.28 -2.54 -8.17
CA ALA A 95 -16.67 -2.93 -8.15
C ALA A 95 -17.40 -2.49 -6.86
N GLN A 96 -16.75 -2.63 -5.69
CA GLN A 96 -17.29 -2.14 -4.41
C GLN A 96 -17.54 -0.63 -4.44
N ARG A 97 -16.59 0.16 -4.97
CA ARG A 97 -16.73 1.63 -5.13
C ARG A 97 -17.91 1.98 -6.04
N ARG A 98 -18.03 1.30 -7.18
CA ARG A 98 -19.15 1.52 -8.13
C ARG A 98 -20.51 1.16 -7.54
N LEU A 99 -20.59 0.13 -6.71
CA LEU A 99 -21.84 -0.20 -6.01
C LEU A 99 -22.17 0.86 -4.95
N ALA A 100 -21.17 1.38 -4.23
CA ALA A 100 -21.38 2.47 -3.29
C ALA A 100 -21.86 3.76 -3.97
N GLU A 101 -21.40 4.06 -5.20
CA GLU A 101 -21.92 5.18 -6.01
C GLU A 101 -23.44 5.06 -6.25
N VAL A 102 -23.95 3.85 -6.49
CA VAL A 102 -25.39 3.59 -6.64
C VAL A 102 -26.15 3.85 -5.33
N GLU A 103 -25.48 3.67 -4.19
CA GLU A 103 -26.02 3.91 -2.85
C GLU A 103 -25.84 5.38 -2.39
N GLY A 104 -25.31 6.26 -3.25
CA GLY A 104 -25.16 7.69 -2.99
C GLY A 104 -23.77 8.13 -2.53
N ALA A 105 -22.77 7.25 -2.55
CA ALA A 105 -21.38 7.64 -2.28
C ALA A 105 -20.81 8.50 -3.42
N PRO A 106 -19.86 9.42 -3.13
CA PRO A 106 -19.20 10.20 -4.17
C PRO A 106 -18.41 9.30 -5.14
N PRO A 107 -18.31 9.69 -6.42
CA PRO A 107 -17.60 8.91 -7.44
C PRO A 107 -16.11 8.77 -7.09
N ASP A 108 -15.51 7.63 -7.46
CA ASP A 108 -14.06 7.43 -7.31
C ASP A 108 -13.30 8.40 -8.23
N PRO A 109 -12.45 9.31 -7.70
CA PRO A 109 -11.75 10.31 -8.51
C PRO A 109 -10.78 9.69 -9.52
N ASP A 110 -10.31 8.46 -9.29
CA ASP A 110 -9.45 7.74 -10.23
C ASP A 110 -10.23 7.07 -11.37
N ILE A 111 -11.56 7.09 -11.31
CA ILE A 111 -12.42 6.55 -12.35
C ILE A 111 -13.08 7.71 -13.07
N ARG A 112 -12.82 7.84 -14.37
CA ARG A 112 -13.42 8.88 -15.20
C ARG A 112 -14.95 8.83 -15.08
N ALA A 113 -15.57 9.98 -14.81
CA ALA A 113 -17.02 10.11 -14.75
C ALA A 113 -17.66 9.51 -16.02
N GLY A 114 -18.66 8.64 -15.83
CA GLY A 114 -19.35 7.95 -16.92
C GLY A 114 -18.56 6.79 -17.56
N ALA A 115 -17.38 6.42 -17.07
CA ALA A 115 -16.65 5.26 -17.59
C ALA A 115 -17.48 3.97 -17.40
N ARG A 116 -17.72 3.23 -18.49
CA ARG A 116 -18.45 1.96 -18.45
C ARG A 116 -17.54 0.73 -18.39
N PHE A 117 -16.23 0.94 -18.53
CA PHE A 117 -15.21 -0.11 -18.47
C PHE A 117 -13.90 0.47 -17.92
N ILE A 118 -13.15 -0.38 -17.22
CA ILE A 118 -11.72 -0.17 -16.94
C ILE A 118 -10.94 -1.35 -17.49
N TRP A 119 -9.79 -1.06 -18.07
CA TRP A 119 -8.88 -2.05 -18.61
C TRP A 119 -7.94 -2.54 -17.52
N PHE A 120 -7.90 -3.85 -17.34
CA PHE A 120 -6.94 -4.55 -16.50
C PHE A 120 -6.14 -5.51 -17.36
N SER A 121 -4.88 -5.72 -17.02
CA SER A 121 -4.11 -6.80 -17.63
C SER A 121 -4.68 -8.16 -17.22
N LEU A 122 -4.61 -9.15 -18.10
CA LEU A 122 -5.01 -10.52 -17.78
C LEU A 122 -4.25 -11.04 -16.56
N ALA A 123 -2.97 -10.68 -16.42
CA ALA A 123 -2.17 -11.01 -15.24
C ALA A 123 -2.78 -10.47 -13.93
N GLU A 124 -3.36 -9.26 -13.93
CA GLU A 124 -4.03 -8.72 -12.74
C GLU A 124 -5.29 -9.47 -12.39
N VAL A 125 -6.09 -9.83 -13.38
CA VAL A 125 -7.32 -10.59 -13.19
C VAL A 125 -6.98 -11.98 -12.63
N VAL A 126 -5.99 -12.66 -13.22
CA VAL A 126 -5.49 -13.96 -12.75
C VAL A 126 -4.91 -13.85 -11.33
N ALA A 127 -4.26 -12.75 -11.00
CA ALA A 127 -3.67 -12.54 -9.68
C ALA A 127 -4.70 -12.41 -8.54
N LEU A 128 -6.00 -12.24 -8.84
CA LEU A 128 -7.09 -12.25 -7.86
C LEU A 128 -7.53 -13.65 -7.45
N PHE A 129 -7.24 -14.65 -8.28
CA PHE A 129 -7.68 -16.01 -8.02
C PHE A 129 -6.88 -16.64 -6.87
N PRO A 130 -7.47 -17.64 -6.17
CA PRO A 130 -6.75 -18.42 -5.18
C PRO A 130 -5.45 -18.98 -5.76
N ARG A 131 -4.44 -19.07 -4.90
CA ARG A 131 -3.09 -19.51 -5.27
C ARG A 131 -3.05 -20.75 -6.18
N ALA A 132 -3.80 -21.80 -5.85
CA ALA A 132 -3.83 -23.04 -6.63
C ALA A 132 -4.27 -22.84 -8.09
N VAL A 133 -5.18 -21.90 -8.35
CA VAL A 133 -5.66 -21.59 -9.70
C VAL A 133 -4.66 -20.70 -10.43
N ALA A 134 -4.19 -19.65 -9.76
CA ALA A 134 -3.25 -18.70 -10.34
C ALA A 134 -1.90 -19.35 -10.71
N GLU A 135 -1.40 -20.30 -9.92
CA GLU A 135 -0.16 -21.04 -10.22
C GLU A 135 -0.25 -21.87 -11.52
N ILE A 136 -1.47 -22.27 -11.93
CA ILE A 136 -1.70 -22.96 -13.21
C ILE A 136 -1.86 -21.93 -14.35
N LEU A 137 -2.60 -20.85 -14.11
CA LEU A 137 -2.95 -19.87 -15.15
C LEU A 137 -1.79 -18.94 -15.51
N ILE A 138 -0.97 -18.52 -14.55
CA ILE A 138 0.17 -17.61 -14.79
C ILE A 138 1.13 -18.15 -15.87
N PRO A 139 1.68 -19.38 -15.76
CA PRO A 139 2.59 -19.88 -16.78
C PRO A 139 1.91 -20.07 -18.14
N MET A 140 0.62 -20.41 -18.17
CA MET A 140 -0.15 -20.51 -19.40
C MET A 140 -0.27 -19.16 -20.12
N ILE A 141 -0.66 -18.10 -19.41
CA ILE A 141 -0.78 -16.77 -20.03
C ILE A 141 0.59 -16.17 -20.38
N GLU A 142 1.65 -16.55 -19.67
CA GLU A 142 3.02 -16.16 -20.01
C GLU A 142 3.49 -16.87 -21.28
N MET A 143 3.28 -18.18 -21.39
CA MET A 143 3.64 -18.98 -22.57
C MET A 143 2.96 -18.47 -23.85
N VAL A 144 1.70 -18.04 -23.75
CA VAL A 144 0.94 -17.51 -24.89
C VAL A 144 1.19 -16.01 -25.11
N GLY A 145 1.94 -15.34 -24.22
CA GLY A 145 2.23 -13.91 -24.33
C GLY A 145 1.03 -13.00 -23.99
N TRP A 146 0.01 -13.52 -23.31
CA TRP A 146 -1.21 -12.78 -22.95
C TRP A 146 -1.12 -12.05 -21.61
N ARG A 147 0.04 -12.05 -20.96
CA ARG A 147 0.25 -11.40 -19.66
C ARG A 147 -0.25 -9.95 -19.64
N ASP A 148 0.12 -9.17 -20.66
CA ASP A 148 -0.20 -7.75 -20.79
C ASP A 148 -1.49 -7.49 -21.59
N MET A 149 -2.18 -8.55 -22.02
CA MET A 149 -3.45 -8.46 -22.74
C MET A 149 -4.47 -7.71 -21.87
N GLN A 150 -5.06 -6.66 -22.43
CA GLN A 150 -6.01 -5.82 -21.71
C GLN A 150 -7.41 -6.43 -21.80
N VAL A 151 -8.01 -6.68 -20.63
CA VAL A 151 -9.36 -7.22 -20.48
C VAL A 151 -10.26 -6.12 -19.91
N PRO A 152 -11.44 -5.87 -20.52
CA PRO A 152 -12.37 -4.88 -19.99
C PRO A 152 -13.13 -5.45 -18.80
N VAL A 153 -13.07 -4.76 -17.66
CA VAL A 153 -13.97 -5.00 -16.53
C VAL A 153 -15.12 -4.03 -16.62
N TRP A 154 -16.33 -4.57 -16.76
CA TRP A 154 -17.57 -3.80 -16.91
C TRP A 154 -17.93 -3.08 -15.61
N LEU A 155 -18.13 -1.76 -15.71
CA LEU A 155 -18.46 -0.85 -14.61
C LEU A 155 -19.83 -0.21 -14.78
N ASP A 156 -20.71 -0.84 -15.55
CA ASP A 156 -22.00 -0.27 -15.88
C ASP A 156 -22.95 -0.29 -14.67
N ILE A 157 -23.17 0.89 -14.09
CA ILE A 157 -24.14 1.12 -13.02
C ILE A 157 -25.52 1.56 -13.53
N SER A 158 -25.67 1.80 -14.84
CA SER A 158 -26.93 2.22 -15.47
C SER A 158 -27.84 1.05 -15.85
N SER A 159 -27.30 -0.18 -15.87
CA SER A 159 -28.05 -1.39 -16.22
C SER A 159 -28.19 -2.35 -15.02
N PRO A 160 -29.37 -2.96 -14.79
CA PRO A 160 -29.54 -4.00 -13.76
C PRO A 160 -28.60 -5.19 -13.93
N ILE A 161 -28.24 -5.53 -15.18
CA ILE A 161 -27.29 -6.62 -15.48
C ILE A 161 -25.86 -6.19 -15.07
N GLY A 162 -25.49 -4.95 -15.34
CA GLY A 162 -24.21 -4.37 -14.93
C GLY A 162 -24.07 -4.33 -13.40
N ILE A 163 -25.10 -3.89 -12.68
CA ILE A 163 -25.14 -3.92 -11.21
C ILE A 163 -25.01 -5.36 -10.68
N ARG A 164 -25.66 -6.34 -11.31
CA ARG A 164 -25.50 -7.76 -10.93
C ARG A 164 -24.08 -8.27 -11.17
N ALA A 165 -23.46 -7.91 -12.28
CA ALA A 165 -22.06 -8.26 -12.58
C ALA A 165 -21.10 -7.63 -11.56
N LEU A 166 -21.31 -6.36 -11.19
CA LEU A 166 -20.56 -5.67 -10.14
C LEU A 166 -20.74 -6.33 -8.77
N ARG A 167 -21.97 -6.73 -8.41
CA ARG A 167 -22.23 -7.48 -7.16
C ARG A 167 -21.52 -8.82 -7.15
N LEU A 168 -21.52 -9.53 -8.27
CA LEU A 168 -20.78 -10.79 -8.41
C LEU A 168 -19.27 -10.55 -8.24
N LEU A 169 -18.72 -9.54 -8.88
CA LEU A 169 -17.30 -9.18 -8.75
C LEU A 169 -16.94 -8.76 -7.32
N ALA A 170 -17.78 -7.96 -6.66
CA ALA A 170 -17.60 -7.56 -5.26
C ALA A 170 -17.71 -8.76 -4.30
N TRP A 171 -18.53 -9.76 -4.61
CA TRP A 171 -18.64 -10.99 -3.82
C TRP A 171 -17.33 -11.80 -3.80
N PHE A 172 -16.50 -11.71 -4.85
CA PHE A 172 -15.17 -12.33 -4.87
C PHE A 172 -14.19 -11.75 -3.84
N ARG A 173 -14.55 -10.69 -3.08
CA ARG A 173 -13.71 -10.17 -1.98
C ARG A 173 -13.25 -11.24 -1.00
N ARG A 174 -14.05 -12.30 -0.79
CA ARG A 174 -13.71 -13.43 0.11
C ARG A 174 -12.45 -14.20 -0.33
N PHE A 175 -12.12 -14.13 -1.62
CA PHE A 175 -10.92 -14.76 -2.18
C PHE A 175 -9.72 -13.83 -2.20
N ARG A 176 -9.91 -12.52 -1.98
CA ARG A 176 -8.83 -11.52 -1.99
C ARG A 176 -7.67 -11.90 -1.07
N LEU A 177 -7.96 -12.31 0.17
CA LEU A 177 -6.92 -12.73 1.13
C LEU A 177 -6.26 -14.08 0.79
N ARG A 178 -6.87 -14.88 -0.10
CA ARG A 178 -6.32 -16.15 -0.62
C ARG A 178 -5.62 -15.99 -1.96
N SER A 179 -5.62 -14.78 -2.51
CA SER A 179 -5.02 -14.46 -3.80
C SER A 179 -3.49 -14.53 -3.74
N VAL A 180 -2.85 -14.77 -4.89
CA VAL A 180 -1.38 -14.72 -5.00
C VAL A 180 -0.83 -13.31 -4.77
N ARG A 181 -1.66 -12.29 -5.04
CA ARG A 181 -1.30 -10.89 -4.85
C ARG A 181 -1.18 -10.53 -3.36
N TYR A 182 -2.10 -11.01 -2.52
CA TYR A 182 -2.19 -10.57 -1.13
C TYR A 182 -0.88 -10.74 -0.31
N PRO A 183 -0.17 -11.88 -0.35
CA PRO A 183 1.11 -12.03 0.34
C PRO A 183 2.16 -10.99 -0.08
N LYS A 184 2.20 -10.61 -1.36
CA LYS A 184 3.14 -9.60 -1.88
C LYS A 184 2.78 -8.21 -1.36
N GLU A 185 1.50 -7.85 -1.37
CA GLU A 185 1.01 -6.58 -0.82
C GLU A 185 1.29 -6.48 0.67
N ARG A 186 0.99 -7.53 1.43
CA ARG A 186 1.29 -7.61 2.86
C ARG A 186 2.79 -7.42 3.12
N ALA A 187 3.66 -8.09 2.37
CA ALA A 187 5.11 -7.94 2.52
C ALA A 187 5.58 -6.51 2.22
N ALA A 188 4.99 -5.86 1.21
CA ALA A 188 5.30 -4.47 0.88
C ALA A 188 4.85 -3.50 2.00
N VAL A 189 3.68 -3.73 2.62
CA VAL A 189 3.19 -2.95 3.78
C VAL A 189 4.13 -3.12 4.97
N GLU A 190 4.45 -4.37 5.36
CA GLU A 190 5.34 -4.62 6.51
C GLU A 190 6.74 -4.08 6.26
N ARG A 191 7.24 -4.13 5.02
CA ARG A 191 8.53 -3.51 4.66
C ARG A 191 8.50 -2.00 4.86
N TRP A 192 7.42 -1.32 4.48
CA TRP A 192 7.27 0.11 4.70
C TRP A 192 7.21 0.46 6.19
N LEU A 193 6.38 -0.25 6.97
CA LEU A 193 6.32 -0.09 8.44
C LEU A 193 7.68 -0.31 9.09
N HIS A 194 8.42 -1.32 8.63
CA HIS A 194 9.77 -1.58 9.09
C HIS A 194 10.75 -0.44 8.77
N MET A 195 10.61 0.23 7.62
CA MET A 195 11.43 1.42 7.32
C MET A 195 11.08 2.59 8.23
N ILE A 196 9.81 2.78 8.61
CA ILE A 196 9.41 3.80 9.60
C ILE A 196 10.09 3.51 10.95
N ASP A 197 10.01 2.27 11.45
CA ASP A 197 10.68 1.86 12.69
C ASP A 197 12.18 2.13 12.64
N ARG A 198 12.84 1.84 11.52
CA ARG A 198 14.28 2.11 11.36
C ARG A 198 14.59 3.61 11.32
N ALA A 199 13.75 4.41 10.66
CA ALA A 199 13.92 5.86 10.59
C ALA A 199 13.82 6.49 11.98
N LEU A 200 12.82 6.10 12.77
CA LEU A 200 12.61 6.56 14.15
C LEU A 200 13.85 6.31 15.03
N VAL A 201 14.55 5.19 14.84
CA VAL A 201 15.73 4.85 15.66
C VAL A 201 17.03 5.48 15.14
N LYS A 202 17.20 5.56 13.82
CA LYS A 202 18.50 5.90 13.20
C LYS A 202 18.60 7.35 12.74
N ARG A 203 17.52 7.90 12.19
CA ARG A 203 17.46 9.26 11.63
C ARG A 203 16.04 9.83 11.83
N PRO A 204 15.66 10.21 13.07
CA PRO A 204 14.30 10.68 13.38
C PRO A 204 13.82 11.82 12.47
N ALA A 205 14.73 12.73 12.09
CA ALA A 205 14.43 13.84 11.18
C ALA A 205 13.85 13.40 9.81
N ALA A 206 14.17 12.18 9.35
CA ALA A 206 13.70 11.65 8.06
C ALA A 206 12.39 10.87 8.15
N VAL A 207 11.80 10.68 9.34
CA VAL A 207 10.63 9.81 9.51
C VAL A 207 9.45 10.27 8.66
N HIS A 208 9.18 11.58 8.60
CA HIS A 208 8.07 12.12 7.80
C HIS A 208 8.20 11.77 6.32
N GLU A 209 9.40 11.86 5.75
CA GLU A 209 9.61 11.52 4.34
C GLU A 209 9.54 10.01 4.09
N VAL A 210 9.92 9.18 5.07
CA VAL A 210 9.71 7.72 4.99
C VAL A 210 8.22 7.39 5.03
N VAL A 211 7.43 8.06 5.87
CA VAL A 211 5.97 7.92 5.91
C VAL A 211 5.36 8.34 4.57
N LYS A 212 5.64 9.55 4.09
CA LYS A 212 5.15 10.09 2.82
C LYS A 212 5.60 9.32 1.59
N SER A 213 6.70 8.56 1.65
CA SER A 213 7.13 7.71 0.54
C SER A 213 6.05 6.72 0.07
N ALA A 214 5.09 6.37 0.93
CA ALA A 214 3.95 5.54 0.55
C ALA A 214 3.07 6.15 -0.56
N GLU A 215 3.03 7.48 -0.69
CA GLU A 215 2.26 8.20 -1.72
C GLU A 215 2.73 7.91 -3.15
N ILE A 216 4.00 7.54 -3.32
CA ILE A 216 4.56 7.11 -4.61
C ILE A 216 3.76 5.92 -5.16
N ILE A 217 3.31 5.03 -4.26
CA ILE A 217 2.73 3.74 -4.64
C ILE A 217 1.24 3.89 -4.91
N HIS A 218 0.89 4.11 -6.17
CA HIS A 218 -0.51 4.23 -6.60
C HIS A 218 -0.80 3.57 -7.96
N GLY A 219 -2.09 3.42 -8.25
CA GLY A 219 -2.62 2.99 -9.54
C GLY A 219 -2.87 1.49 -9.66
N TYR A 220 -3.01 1.01 -10.90
CA TYR A 220 -3.38 -0.36 -11.25
C TYR A 220 -2.30 -1.00 -12.14
N GLY A 221 -2.16 -2.33 -12.08
CA GLY A 221 -1.39 -3.13 -13.04
C GLY A 221 0.04 -2.67 -13.27
N LYS A 222 0.38 -2.46 -14.53
CA LYS A 222 1.71 -1.98 -14.92
C LYS A 222 2.07 -0.68 -14.20
N ARG A 223 1.12 0.26 -14.06
CA ARG A 223 1.32 1.51 -13.30
C ARG A 223 1.69 1.21 -11.85
N TYR A 224 0.97 0.31 -11.18
CA TYR A 224 1.27 -0.10 -9.80
C TYR A 224 2.65 -0.77 -9.69
N SER A 225 2.99 -1.67 -10.62
CA SER A 225 4.28 -2.35 -10.59
C SER A 225 5.46 -1.39 -10.76
N GLN A 226 5.29 -0.37 -11.62
CA GLN A 226 6.30 0.67 -11.86
C GLN A 226 6.45 1.58 -10.64
N THR A 227 5.36 2.04 -10.04
CA THR A 227 5.42 2.88 -8.84
C THR A 227 5.99 2.15 -7.63
N LEU A 228 5.65 0.87 -7.46
CA LEU A 228 6.25 0.03 -6.43
C LEU A 228 7.76 -0.19 -6.66
N ALA A 229 8.18 -0.37 -7.92
CA ALA A 229 9.60 -0.46 -8.25
C ALA A 229 10.34 0.86 -7.96
N ASN A 230 9.73 2.01 -8.27
CA ASN A 230 10.27 3.32 -7.91
C ASN A 230 10.41 3.48 -6.39
N TRP A 231 9.41 3.06 -5.63
CA TRP A 231 9.50 3.07 -4.17
C TRP A 231 10.64 2.19 -3.63
N HIS A 232 10.80 0.97 -4.18
CA HIS A 232 11.94 0.12 -3.83
C HIS A 232 13.27 0.78 -4.17
N MET A 233 13.38 1.40 -5.34
CA MET A 233 14.59 2.10 -5.77
C MET A 233 14.95 3.27 -4.83
N LEU A 234 13.97 4.06 -4.41
CA LEU A 234 14.18 5.13 -3.41
C LEU A 234 14.66 4.57 -2.07
N ILE A 235 13.96 3.56 -1.54
CA ILE A 235 14.31 2.99 -0.22
C ILE A 235 15.66 2.29 -0.26
N ASP A 236 15.96 1.50 -1.29
CA ASP A 236 17.18 0.69 -1.34
C ASP A 236 18.44 1.49 -1.66
N ASN A 237 18.32 2.63 -2.34
CA ASN A 237 19.47 3.44 -2.74
C ASN A 237 19.67 4.74 -1.93
N VAL A 238 18.65 5.17 -1.16
CA VAL A 238 18.73 6.40 -0.36
C VAL A 238 18.56 6.09 1.14
N ALA A 239 17.41 5.55 1.55
CA ALA A 239 17.10 5.42 2.98
C ALA A 239 17.86 4.27 3.66
N LYS A 240 17.81 3.07 3.07
CA LYS A 240 18.35 1.84 3.66
C LYS A 240 19.88 1.88 3.83
N PRO A 241 20.69 2.36 2.87
CA PRO A 241 22.13 2.48 3.07
C PRO A 241 22.50 3.36 4.27
N VAL A 242 21.77 4.46 4.47
CA VAL A 242 21.96 5.34 5.64
C VAL A 242 21.56 4.65 6.94
N PHE A 243 20.43 3.92 6.96
CA PHE A 243 20.00 3.18 8.15
C PHE A 243 20.92 1.99 8.49
N ASP A 244 21.58 1.41 7.48
CA ASP A 244 22.59 0.35 7.61
C ASP A 244 23.98 0.90 7.99
N GLY A 245 24.17 2.22 8.02
CA GLY A 245 25.47 2.86 8.28
C GLY A 245 26.49 2.69 7.16
N LYS A 246 26.03 2.39 5.94
CA LYS A 246 26.88 2.21 4.75
C LYS A 246 27.15 3.50 3.99
N GLN A 247 26.32 4.51 4.20
CA GLN A 247 26.41 5.83 3.60
C GLN A 247 26.00 6.86 4.65
N ASP A 248 26.58 8.05 4.59
CA ASP A 248 26.08 9.20 5.34
C ASP A 248 25.55 10.23 4.36
N ILE A 249 24.28 10.60 4.53
CA ILE A 249 23.64 11.68 3.77
C ILE A 249 23.32 12.76 4.79
N ALA A 250 23.93 13.95 4.62
CA ALA A 250 23.82 15.05 5.59
C ALA A 250 22.36 15.42 5.88
N ASP A 251 21.62 15.65 4.79
CA ASP A 251 20.21 16.02 4.81
C ASP A 251 19.40 14.90 4.15
N LEU A 252 19.30 13.78 4.86
CA LEU A 252 18.47 12.65 4.44
C LEU A 252 17.00 13.06 4.18
N PRO A 253 16.34 13.91 5.00
CA PRO A 253 14.99 14.38 4.70
C PRO A 253 14.90 15.06 3.33
N ALA A 254 15.77 16.03 3.02
CA ALA A 254 15.74 16.72 1.73
C ALA A 254 16.03 15.77 0.56
N ALA A 255 17.01 14.87 0.70
CA ALA A 255 17.33 13.88 -0.32
C ALA A 255 16.14 12.93 -0.59
N MET A 256 15.40 12.52 0.45
CA MET A 256 14.21 11.70 0.31
C MET A 256 13.05 12.46 -0.33
N ALA A 257 12.85 13.73 0.02
CA ALA A 257 11.82 14.58 -0.57
C ALA A 257 12.06 14.78 -2.07
N GLU A 258 13.30 15.13 -2.46
CA GLU A 258 13.71 15.31 -3.85
C GLU A 258 13.50 14.02 -4.68
N ALA A 259 13.92 12.88 -4.13
CA ALA A 259 13.70 11.58 -4.76
C ALA A 259 12.21 11.23 -4.87
N ARG A 260 11.40 11.53 -3.85
CA ARG A 260 9.94 11.29 -3.87
C ARG A 260 9.27 12.11 -4.96
N GLU A 261 9.60 13.39 -5.08
CA GLU A 261 9.05 14.28 -6.12
C GLU A 261 9.42 13.80 -7.53
N ALA A 262 10.66 13.36 -7.74
CA ALA A 262 11.10 12.77 -9.01
C ALA A 262 10.34 11.47 -9.33
N ALA A 263 10.09 10.64 -8.32
CA ALA A 263 9.37 9.37 -8.46
C ALA A 263 7.88 9.56 -8.80
N VAL A 264 7.25 10.59 -8.23
CA VAL A 264 5.84 10.96 -8.51
C VAL A 264 5.71 11.56 -9.90
N SER A 265 6.68 12.38 -10.32
CA SER A 265 6.67 13.07 -11.62
C SER A 265 6.93 12.13 -12.79
N ASP A 266 7.82 11.14 -12.62
CA ASP A 266 8.17 10.17 -13.67
C ASP A 266 8.00 8.72 -13.22
N ARG A 267 6.93 8.11 -13.73
CA ARG A 267 6.62 6.70 -13.45
C ARG A 267 7.61 5.71 -14.09
N THR A 268 8.36 6.09 -15.12
CA THR A 268 9.38 5.20 -15.72
C THR A 268 10.59 5.01 -14.80
N GLY A 269 10.73 5.89 -13.80
CA GLY A 269 11.82 5.90 -12.83
C GLY A 269 13.13 6.45 -13.38
N ALA A 270 13.15 7.02 -14.59
CA ALA A 270 14.34 7.62 -15.17
C ALA A 270 14.73 8.89 -14.41
N ALA A 271 13.77 9.76 -14.11
CA ALA A 271 14.02 10.95 -13.29
C ALA A 271 14.50 10.56 -11.89
N LEU A 272 13.86 9.57 -11.27
CA LEU A 272 14.29 9.08 -9.94
C LEU A 272 15.74 8.55 -9.97
N ARG A 273 16.14 7.80 -11.01
CA ARG A 273 17.54 7.35 -11.14
C ARG A 273 18.51 8.52 -11.22
N GLN A 274 18.21 9.50 -12.08
CA GLN A 274 19.04 10.70 -12.22
C GLN A 274 19.17 11.48 -10.92
N THR A 275 18.06 11.65 -10.18
CA THR A 275 18.05 12.31 -8.87
C THR A 275 18.89 11.54 -7.85
N ILE A 276 18.77 10.21 -7.79
CA ILE A 276 19.58 9.38 -6.90
C ILE A 276 21.08 9.50 -7.24
N ASP A 277 21.43 9.45 -8.51
CA ASP A 277 22.82 9.61 -8.96
C ASP A 277 23.38 11.00 -8.58
N ALA A 278 22.56 12.04 -8.70
CA ALA A 278 22.92 13.40 -8.30
C ALA A 278 23.08 13.57 -6.77
N ILE A 279 22.21 12.94 -5.97
CA ILE A 279 22.36 12.88 -4.50
C ILE A 279 23.70 12.21 -4.14
N GLN A 280 23.98 11.04 -4.73
CA GLN A 280 25.22 10.30 -4.47
C GLN A 280 26.48 11.06 -4.94
N ALA A 281 26.40 11.78 -6.05
CA ALA A 281 27.50 12.63 -6.52
C ALA A 281 27.78 13.78 -5.54
N ARG A 282 26.73 14.44 -5.02
CA ARG A 282 26.86 15.52 -4.03
C ARG A 282 27.50 15.05 -2.73
N GLU A 283 27.08 13.91 -2.19
CA GLU A 283 27.66 13.40 -0.95
C GLU A 283 29.11 12.95 -1.13
N ARG A 284 29.45 12.32 -2.27
CA ARG A 284 30.86 12.00 -2.58
C ARG A 284 31.74 13.26 -2.67
N ALA A 285 31.22 14.33 -3.28
CA ALA A 285 31.94 15.60 -3.36
C ALA A 285 32.12 16.24 -1.96
N ARG A 286 31.11 16.11 -1.09
CA ARG A 286 31.17 16.56 0.31
C ARG A 286 32.21 15.79 1.12
N GLU A 287 32.25 14.46 1.00
CA GLU A 287 33.25 13.61 1.66
C GLU A 287 34.69 13.91 1.20
N ALA A 288 34.86 14.31 -0.05
CA ALA A 288 36.16 14.64 -0.62
C ALA A 288 36.65 16.07 -0.30
N ALA A 289 35.78 16.96 0.19
CA ALA A 289 36.16 18.31 0.55
C ALA A 289 36.95 18.30 1.88
N PRO A 290 38.18 18.85 1.94
CA PRO A 290 38.93 18.89 3.18
C PRO A 290 38.17 19.73 4.21
N VAL A 291 38.03 19.19 5.43
CA VAL A 291 37.51 19.93 6.59
C VAL A 291 38.49 21.09 6.84
N ALA A 292 38.06 22.30 6.50
CA ALA A 292 38.81 23.54 6.75
C ALA A 292 38.79 23.91 8.24
#